data_AF-A0AAW1H8T9-F1
#
_entry.id   AF-A0AAW1H8T9-F1
#
_cell.length_a   1.000
_cell.length_b   1.000
_cell.length_c   1.000
_cell.angle_alpha   90.00
_cell.angle_beta   90.00
_cell.angle_gamma   90.00
#
_symmetry.space_group_name_H-M   'P 1'
#
loop_
_entity.id
_entity.type
_entity.pdbx_description
1 polymer ?
#
loop_
_entity_poly.entity_id
_entity_poly.type
_entity_poly.pdbx_seq_one_letter_code
_entity_poly.pdbx_strand_id
1 'polypeptide(L)'
;MRKQASDNKERLLGSLHDGRTTHIMVTVDQEALTSQSLIPDILTSGVSVIRINCAHGNQAIWTEIIRKVRQSSQMLEKPCRILMDLGGPKLRTDKEDESPCVMKISPRKNAAGELTLPAQVWLAYRGTDPPAHLSPDAVLYIDNQDFFSNVDLDDSVFFRDARDREIKLKISLKLSSFTGVMSECSKTAYVASGTQLYVKGKGKKKGKNVIAVVVDVPLAEQSVTVKSGDLLVISRDGTAERKKEFAPTSRFHRVKCSSGYLYDSVKPGETIAFDDGKIWGVIQGTSPSEIIVSVTHAGLKGKKLGSEKSINIPDSNIKFDGLTSKDIIDLEFVASQADMVGISFIRDVSDIVMVRKELQKLKADNLGVVLKIETKDGFEKLPRLLLEAMKSAKPLGVMIARGDLAVECGWERLADVQEEILSICSAAHIPVIWATQVLESLVKSGVPSRAEITDVASARRASCIMLNKGKNVREAILMLNAILQKSSLKQKAA
;
A
#
# COMPACT_ATOMS: atom_id res chain seq x y z
N MET A 1 -31.60 14.16 -19.85
CA MET A 1 -30.28 13.47 -19.80
C MET A 1 -29.37 14.01 -18.69
N ARG A 2 -28.95 15.29 -18.68
CA ARG A 2 -28.05 15.82 -17.63
C ARG A 2 -28.55 15.67 -16.19
N LYS A 3 -29.86 15.75 -15.96
CA LYS A 3 -30.49 15.58 -14.63
C LYS A 3 -30.24 14.18 -14.04
N GLN A 4 -30.52 13.12 -14.79
CA GLN A 4 -30.35 11.74 -14.32
C GLN A 4 -28.90 11.42 -13.93
N ALA A 5 -27.93 11.85 -14.75
CA ALA A 5 -26.51 11.66 -14.44
C ALA A 5 -26.10 12.42 -13.16
N SER A 6 -26.64 13.62 -12.95
CA SER A 6 -26.43 14.38 -11.70
C SER A 6 -27.06 13.68 -10.50
N ASP A 7 -28.30 13.21 -10.63
CA ASP A 7 -29.04 12.52 -9.57
C ASP A 7 -28.34 11.21 -9.17
N ASN A 8 -27.89 10.41 -10.14
CA ASN A 8 -27.13 9.19 -9.88
C ASN A 8 -25.80 9.47 -9.16
N LYS A 9 -25.11 10.55 -9.56
CA LYS A 9 -23.88 11.00 -8.90
C LYS A 9 -24.13 11.39 -7.44
N GLU A 10 -25.17 12.19 -7.18
CA GLU A 10 -25.51 12.66 -5.84
C GLU A 10 -25.97 11.52 -4.93
N ARG A 11 -26.74 10.56 -5.47
CA ARG A 11 -27.15 9.35 -4.75
C ARG A 11 -25.96 8.49 -4.31
N LEU A 12 -24.89 8.42 -5.11
CA LEU A 12 -23.71 7.64 -4.79
C LEU A 12 -22.72 8.41 -3.91
N LEU A 13 -22.32 9.61 -4.34
CA LEU A 13 -21.18 10.36 -3.76
C LEU A 13 -21.62 11.47 -2.80
N GLY A 14 -22.91 11.75 -2.68
CA GLY A 14 -23.45 12.89 -1.95
C GLY A 14 -23.40 14.21 -2.74
N SER A 15 -23.86 15.29 -2.12
CA SER A 15 -23.87 16.64 -2.70
C SER A 15 -22.56 17.37 -2.43
N LEU A 16 -22.18 18.29 -3.31
CA LEU A 16 -21.05 19.22 -3.09
C LEU A 16 -21.59 20.63 -2.82
N HIS A 17 -21.07 21.30 -1.79
CA HIS A 17 -21.53 22.62 -1.37
C HIS A 17 -20.54 23.75 -1.65
N ASP A 18 -19.39 23.46 -2.26
CA ASP A 18 -18.28 24.39 -2.48
C ASP A 18 -18.07 24.81 -3.95
N GLY A 19 -19.10 24.63 -4.78
CA GLY A 19 -19.10 25.03 -6.19
C GLY A 19 -18.29 24.12 -7.12
N ARG A 20 -17.69 23.03 -6.60
CA ARG A 20 -17.08 21.99 -7.42
C ARG A 20 -18.13 21.05 -8.00
N THR A 21 -17.78 20.43 -9.12
CA THR A 21 -18.59 19.37 -9.77
C THR A 21 -18.03 17.96 -9.56
N THR A 22 -16.76 17.86 -9.13
CA THR A 22 -15.98 16.63 -8.97
C THR A 22 -15.61 16.43 -7.50
N HIS A 23 -15.91 15.25 -6.95
CA HIS A 23 -15.56 14.87 -5.59
C HIS A 23 -14.07 14.56 -5.46
N ILE A 24 -13.51 14.75 -4.27
CA ILE A 24 -12.16 14.30 -3.92
C ILE A 24 -12.30 13.15 -2.94
N MET A 25 -11.76 11.99 -3.33
CA MET A 25 -11.66 10.81 -2.50
C MET A 25 -10.23 10.62 -2.01
N VAL A 26 -10.04 10.29 -0.73
CA VAL A 26 -8.71 10.02 -0.18
C VAL A 26 -8.70 8.69 0.54
N THR A 27 -7.68 7.88 0.23
CA THR A 27 -7.44 6.63 0.98
C THR A 27 -6.84 6.95 2.34
N VAL A 28 -7.40 6.36 3.40
CA VAL A 28 -6.85 6.42 4.77
C VAL A 28 -6.65 5.02 5.32
N ASP A 29 -5.79 4.92 6.34
CA ASP A 29 -5.40 3.67 6.99
C ASP A 29 -5.10 3.95 8.48
N GLN A 30 -4.46 3.02 9.20
CA GLN A 30 -4.08 3.09 10.59
C GLN A 30 -3.28 4.36 10.98
N GLU A 31 -2.61 5.01 10.03
CA GLU A 31 -1.97 6.32 10.27
C GLU A 31 -2.96 7.43 10.71
N ALA A 32 -4.24 7.29 10.33
CA ALA A 32 -5.30 8.17 10.80
C ALA A 32 -5.67 7.94 12.28
N LEU A 33 -5.25 6.82 12.88
CA LEU A 33 -5.45 6.55 14.29
C LEU A 33 -4.39 7.24 15.14
N THR A 34 -3.14 7.25 14.67
CA THR A 34 -2.01 7.90 15.36
C THR A 34 -2.02 9.42 15.21
N SER A 35 -2.49 9.95 14.08
CA SER A 35 -2.63 11.39 13.88
C SER A 35 -3.98 11.91 14.38
N GLN A 36 -3.96 12.92 15.23
CA GLN A 36 -5.18 13.62 15.66
C GLN A 36 -5.67 14.63 14.61
N SER A 37 -4.77 15.21 13.82
CA SER A 37 -5.12 16.28 12.86
C SER A 37 -5.45 15.76 11.47
N LEU A 38 -4.99 14.56 11.07
CA LEU A 38 -5.09 14.09 9.69
C LEU A 38 -6.51 14.17 9.11
N ILE A 39 -7.50 13.58 9.80
CA ILE A 39 -8.89 13.56 9.32
C ILE A 39 -9.49 14.98 9.28
N PRO A 40 -9.40 15.81 10.34
CA PRO A 40 -9.80 17.21 10.25
C PRO A 40 -9.12 17.99 9.11
N ASP A 41 -7.81 17.80 8.92
CA ASP A 41 -7.01 18.53 7.92
C ASP A 41 -7.43 18.18 6.49
N ILE A 42 -7.67 16.90 6.19
CA ILE A 42 -8.09 16.50 4.84
C ILE A 42 -9.55 16.92 4.54
N LEU A 43 -10.45 16.85 5.53
CA LEU A 43 -11.83 17.33 5.39
C LEU A 43 -11.87 18.85 5.16
N THR A 44 -11.13 19.62 5.96
CA THR A 44 -11.05 21.07 5.78
C THR A 44 -10.47 21.45 4.42
N SER A 45 -9.50 20.67 3.91
CA SER A 45 -8.87 20.87 2.60
C SER A 45 -9.76 20.55 1.39
N GLY A 46 -10.89 19.83 1.59
CA GLY A 46 -11.90 19.62 0.54
C GLY A 46 -12.17 18.17 0.16
N VAL A 47 -11.76 17.19 0.97
CA VAL A 47 -12.19 15.79 0.80
C VAL A 47 -13.69 15.68 1.04
N SER A 48 -14.37 14.91 0.19
CA SER A 48 -15.80 14.59 0.33
C SER A 48 -16.07 13.09 0.42
N VAL A 49 -15.08 12.24 0.13
CA VAL A 49 -15.17 10.79 0.29
C VAL A 49 -13.90 10.24 0.93
N ILE A 50 -14.03 9.42 1.96
CA ILE A 50 -12.93 8.67 2.53
C ILE A 50 -12.99 7.24 2.02
N ARG A 51 -11.87 6.74 1.50
CA ARG A 51 -11.70 5.33 1.12
C ARG A 51 -10.94 4.58 2.21
N ILE A 52 -11.46 3.44 2.62
CA ILE A 52 -10.77 2.45 3.45
C ILE A 52 -10.52 1.21 2.60
N ASN A 53 -9.28 0.72 2.56
CA ASN A 53 -8.92 -0.47 1.78
C ASN A 53 -8.94 -1.72 2.66
N CYS A 54 -9.92 -2.61 2.48
CA CYS A 54 -10.10 -3.82 3.27
C CYS A 54 -9.09 -4.94 2.96
N ALA A 55 -8.22 -4.76 1.96
CA ALA A 55 -7.05 -5.62 1.78
C ALA A 55 -6.04 -5.48 2.93
N HIS A 56 -6.14 -4.42 3.73
CA HIS A 56 -5.28 -4.15 4.88
C HIS A 56 -6.09 -3.81 6.14
N GLY A 57 -5.48 -4.02 7.30
CA GLY A 57 -6.12 -3.78 8.59
C GLY A 57 -7.19 -4.81 8.93
N ASN A 58 -8.06 -4.45 9.87
CA ASN A 58 -9.13 -5.29 10.39
C ASN A 58 -10.30 -4.42 10.87
N GLN A 59 -11.41 -5.05 11.24
CA GLN A 59 -12.64 -4.37 11.66
C GLN A 59 -12.44 -3.40 12.83
N ALA A 60 -11.55 -3.69 13.78
CA ALA A 60 -11.28 -2.78 14.90
C ALA A 60 -10.63 -1.47 14.41
N ILE A 61 -9.63 -1.58 13.53
CA ILE A 61 -8.98 -0.41 12.91
C ILE A 61 -10.00 0.39 12.09
N TRP A 62 -10.78 -0.28 11.25
CA TRP A 62 -11.77 0.38 10.40
C TRP A 62 -12.86 1.09 11.21
N THR A 63 -13.31 0.49 12.31
CA THR A 63 -14.30 1.09 13.22
C THR A 63 -13.81 2.43 13.78
N GLU A 64 -12.56 2.48 14.25
CA GLU A 64 -12.00 3.72 14.79
C GLU A 64 -11.80 4.79 13.73
N ILE A 65 -11.40 4.42 12.51
CA ILE A 65 -11.31 5.35 11.38
C ILE A 65 -12.70 5.94 11.08
N ILE A 66 -13.72 5.09 10.94
CA ILE A 66 -15.10 5.50 10.63
C ILE A 66 -15.64 6.43 11.71
N ARG A 67 -15.42 6.09 12.99
CA ARG A 67 -15.81 6.93 14.13
C ARG A 67 -15.17 8.31 14.05
N LYS A 68 -13.85 8.40 13.82
CA LYS A 68 -13.15 9.69 13.66
C LYS A 68 -13.69 10.49 12.47
N VAL A 69 -13.89 9.85 11.32
CA VAL A 69 -14.43 10.52 10.11
C VAL A 69 -15.81 11.09 10.37
N ARG A 70 -16.74 10.31 10.93
CA ARG A 70 -18.11 10.77 11.24
C ARG A 70 -18.10 11.91 12.26
N GLN A 71 -17.31 11.79 13.33
CA GLN A 71 -17.19 12.83 14.35
C GLN A 71 -16.62 14.13 13.78
N SER A 72 -15.54 14.08 13.00
CA SER A 72 -14.95 15.26 12.39
C SER A 72 -15.84 15.86 11.31
N SER A 73 -16.53 15.03 10.51
CA SER A 73 -17.50 15.48 9.50
C SER A 73 -18.63 16.28 10.13
N GLN A 74 -19.18 15.78 11.24
CA GLN A 74 -20.23 16.48 11.99
C GLN A 74 -19.71 17.78 12.62
N MET A 75 -18.58 17.73 13.32
CA MET A 75 -18.01 18.89 14.02
C MET A 75 -17.63 20.04 13.08
N LEU A 76 -17.17 19.71 11.88
CA LEU A 76 -16.73 20.69 10.87
C LEU A 76 -17.86 21.11 9.91
N GLU A 77 -19.05 20.54 10.03
CA GLU A 77 -20.16 20.71 9.08
C GLU A 77 -19.74 20.43 7.63
N LYS A 78 -18.86 19.44 7.44
CA LYS A 78 -18.37 19.01 6.13
C LYS A 78 -18.82 17.58 5.85
N PRO A 79 -19.92 17.38 5.10
CA PRO A 79 -20.41 16.05 4.76
C PRO A 79 -19.33 15.21 4.07
N CYS A 80 -19.11 14.00 4.58
CA CYS A 80 -18.13 13.08 4.03
C CYS A 80 -18.72 11.66 3.96
N ARG A 81 -18.70 11.07 2.76
CA ARG A 81 -19.08 9.68 2.54
C ARG A 81 -17.91 8.75 2.82
N ILE A 82 -18.19 7.49 3.12
CA ILE A 82 -17.22 6.44 3.37
C ILE A 82 -17.40 5.32 2.35
N LEU A 83 -16.36 5.07 1.56
CA LEU A 83 -16.24 3.91 0.68
C LEU A 83 -15.30 2.90 1.31
N MET A 84 -15.76 1.66 1.48
CA MET A 84 -14.89 0.55 1.87
C MET A 84 -14.66 -0.38 0.70
N ASP A 85 -13.40 -0.58 0.33
CA ASP A 85 -12.99 -1.32 -0.86
C ASP A 85 -12.59 -2.75 -0.47
N LEU A 86 -13.32 -3.75 -0.96
CA LEU A 86 -13.06 -5.16 -0.67
C LEU A 86 -11.70 -5.60 -1.24
N GLY A 87 -11.07 -6.58 -0.61
CA GLY A 87 -9.72 -6.99 -0.98
C GLY A 87 -9.68 -7.70 -2.35
N GLY A 88 -10.71 -8.52 -2.61
CA GLY A 88 -10.79 -9.32 -3.82
C GLY A 88 -9.70 -10.40 -3.90
N PRO A 89 -9.71 -11.18 -4.99
CA PRO A 89 -8.80 -12.30 -5.24
C PRO A 89 -7.40 -11.88 -5.73
N LYS A 90 -6.81 -10.82 -5.16
CA LYS A 90 -5.50 -10.35 -5.60
C LYS A 90 -4.41 -11.36 -5.25
N LEU A 91 -3.74 -11.90 -6.27
CA LEU A 91 -2.59 -12.78 -6.07
C LEU A 91 -1.41 -11.98 -5.51
N ARG A 92 -0.71 -12.56 -4.54
CA ARG A 92 0.45 -11.94 -3.89
C ARG A 92 1.52 -12.98 -3.58
N THR A 93 2.76 -12.54 -3.50
CA THR A 93 3.81 -13.30 -2.83
C THR A 93 3.48 -13.41 -1.33
N ASP A 94 3.77 -14.55 -0.74
CA ASP A 94 3.51 -14.80 0.67
C ASP A 94 4.58 -14.17 1.55
N LYS A 95 4.27 -14.06 2.85
CA LYS A 95 5.30 -13.84 3.87
C LYS A 95 6.17 -15.08 3.98
N GLU A 96 7.48 -14.90 4.11
CA GLU A 96 8.36 -16.01 4.44
C GLU A 96 8.20 -16.37 5.92
N ASP A 97 8.13 -17.68 6.19
CA ASP A 97 7.88 -18.23 7.53
C ASP A 97 9.08 -18.00 8.50
N GLU A 98 10.28 -17.73 7.97
CA GLU A 98 11.51 -17.52 8.74
C GLU A 98 12.26 -16.25 8.29
N SER A 99 11.74 -15.08 8.60
CA SER A 99 12.50 -13.82 8.41
C SER A 99 13.40 -13.56 9.63
N PRO A 100 14.71 -13.30 9.46
CA PRO A 100 15.57 -12.97 10.60
C PRO A 100 15.15 -11.61 11.21
N CYS A 101 14.93 -11.55 12.52
CA CYS A 101 14.68 -10.29 13.24
C CYS A 101 15.98 -9.48 13.36
N VAL A 102 16.38 -8.81 12.27
CA VAL A 102 17.65 -8.07 12.19
C VAL A 102 17.45 -6.67 11.61
N MET A 103 17.84 -5.64 12.37
CA MET A 103 17.87 -4.26 11.94
C MET A 103 19.26 -3.86 11.42
N LYS A 104 19.32 -3.25 10.23
CA LYS A 104 20.56 -2.73 9.66
C LYS A 104 20.76 -1.27 10.02
N ILE A 105 21.86 -0.96 10.70
CA ILE A 105 22.34 0.40 10.96
C ILE A 105 23.41 0.72 9.92
N SER A 106 23.25 1.81 9.16
CA SER A 106 24.15 2.14 8.04
C SER A 106 24.61 3.60 8.11
N PRO A 107 25.89 3.87 8.44
CA PRO A 107 26.45 5.21 8.32
C PRO A 107 26.53 5.65 6.86
N ARG A 108 26.53 6.97 6.63
CA ARG A 108 26.71 7.53 5.29
C ARG A 108 28.20 7.60 4.95
N LYS A 109 28.52 7.23 3.71
CA LYS A 109 29.88 7.20 3.18
C LYS A 109 29.93 7.91 1.83
N ASN A 110 31.08 8.50 1.51
CA ASN A 110 31.32 9.07 0.18
C ASN A 110 31.58 7.96 -0.85
N ALA A 111 31.79 8.35 -2.12
CA ALA A 111 32.07 7.40 -3.20
C ALA A 111 33.36 6.59 -2.99
N ALA A 112 34.33 7.12 -2.23
CA ALA A 112 35.57 6.42 -1.85
C ALA A 112 35.38 5.45 -0.67
N GLY A 113 34.17 5.39 -0.08
CA GLY A 113 33.87 4.54 1.07
C GLY A 113 34.27 5.11 2.42
N GLU A 114 34.72 6.36 2.47
CA GLU A 114 35.07 7.09 3.68
C GLU A 114 33.81 7.57 4.39
N LEU A 115 33.84 7.57 5.72
CA LEU A 115 32.72 8.00 6.55
C LEU A 115 32.48 9.51 6.37
N THR A 116 31.26 9.89 5.96
CA THR A 116 30.85 11.30 5.91
C THR A 116 29.99 11.66 7.10
N LEU A 117 29.04 10.80 7.47
CA LEU A 117 28.20 10.99 8.65
C LEU A 117 28.00 9.65 9.36
N PRO A 118 28.19 9.58 10.70
CA PRO A 118 27.80 8.41 11.47
C PRO A 118 26.28 8.23 11.42
N ALA A 119 25.82 6.99 11.51
CA ALA A 119 24.39 6.73 11.68
C ALA A 119 23.96 7.17 13.09
N GLN A 120 22.89 7.93 13.17
CA GLN A 120 22.26 8.35 14.43
C GLN A 120 21.30 7.25 14.89
N VAL A 121 21.54 6.68 16.07
CA VAL A 121 20.80 5.56 16.64
C VAL A 121 20.19 5.99 17.97
N TRP A 122 18.87 6.00 18.03
CA TRP A 122 18.12 6.26 19.25
C TRP A 122 17.99 4.96 20.06
N LEU A 123 18.53 4.95 21.28
CA LEU A 123 18.35 3.85 22.23
C LEU A 123 17.22 4.23 23.18
N ALA A 124 16.19 3.41 23.27
CA ALA A 124 14.96 3.73 23.99
C ALA A 124 14.46 2.55 24.83
N TYR A 125 13.75 2.82 25.92
CA TYR A 125 13.05 1.76 26.63
C TYR A 125 11.86 1.27 25.79
N ARG A 126 11.42 0.03 25.99
CA ARG A 126 10.27 -0.53 25.29
C ARG A 126 9.06 0.42 25.37
N GLY A 127 8.49 0.74 24.21
CA GLY A 127 7.29 1.58 24.10
C GLY A 127 7.53 3.08 24.19
N THR A 128 8.78 3.55 24.24
CA THR A 128 9.12 4.98 24.19
C THR A 128 9.72 5.34 22.84
N ASP A 129 9.03 6.19 22.07
CA ASP A 129 9.52 6.68 20.78
C ASP A 129 10.43 7.91 20.91
N PRO A 130 11.29 8.18 19.93
CA PRO A 130 12.06 9.41 19.91
C PRO A 130 11.14 10.65 19.91
N PRO A 131 11.54 11.75 20.56
CA PRO A 131 10.86 13.04 20.45
C PRO A 131 10.58 13.43 18.99
N ALA A 132 9.41 14.01 18.71
CA ALA A 132 8.95 14.29 17.34
C ALA A 132 9.89 15.18 16.49
N HIS A 133 10.77 15.97 17.12
CA HIS A 133 11.75 16.81 16.43
C HIS A 133 13.05 16.07 16.06
N LEU A 134 13.26 14.83 16.54
CA LEU A 134 14.41 14.01 16.21
C LEU A 134 14.04 13.01 15.11
N SER A 135 14.95 12.84 14.15
CA SER A 135 14.81 11.87 13.04
C SER A 135 16.05 10.96 13.01
N PRO A 136 16.16 10.00 13.94
CA PRO A 136 17.28 9.05 13.95
C PRO A 136 17.26 8.15 12.70
N ASP A 137 18.43 7.64 12.31
CA ASP A 137 18.56 6.64 11.25
C ASP A 137 18.07 5.25 11.69
N ALA A 138 18.07 4.97 13.00
CA ALA A 138 17.56 3.74 13.60
C ALA A 138 17.08 3.95 15.04
N VAL A 139 16.11 3.14 15.48
CA VAL A 139 15.64 3.07 16.87
C VAL A 139 15.84 1.65 17.39
N LEU A 140 16.56 1.50 18.51
CA LEU A 140 16.72 0.22 19.20
C LEU A 140 16.02 0.28 20.55
N TYR A 141 15.07 -0.61 20.76
CA TYR A 141 14.44 -0.80 22.07
C TYR A 141 15.30 -1.70 22.94
N ILE A 142 15.41 -1.35 24.21
CA ILE A 142 16.15 -2.12 25.21
C ILE A 142 15.27 -2.54 26.38
N ASP A 143 15.63 -3.64 27.03
CA ASP A 143 14.87 -4.28 28.11
C ASP A 143 15.04 -3.61 29.49
N ASN A 144 16.05 -2.76 29.66
CA ASN A 144 16.42 -2.23 30.97
C ASN A 144 16.45 -0.69 30.99
N GLN A 145 15.61 -0.08 31.82
CA GLN A 145 15.55 1.38 32.00
C GLN A 145 16.76 1.93 32.77
N ASP A 146 17.38 1.14 33.65
CA ASP A 146 18.58 1.54 34.40
C ASP A 146 19.78 1.79 33.48
N PHE A 147 19.72 1.33 32.23
CA PHE A 147 20.68 1.66 31.19
C PHE A 147 20.94 3.18 31.15
N PHE A 148 19.90 4.01 31.12
CA PHE A 148 20.03 5.46 30.94
C PHE A 148 20.70 6.18 32.12
N SER A 149 20.61 5.60 33.32
CA SER A 149 21.31 6.09 34.51
C SER A 149 22.79 5.72 34.51
N ASN A 150 23.19 4.70 33.75
CA ASN A 150 24.53 4.11 33.74
C ASN A 150 25.40 4.50 32.53
N VAL A 151 24.90 5.37 31.64
CA VAL A 151 25.65 5.93 30.51
C VAL A 151 25.50 7.44 30.46
N ASP A 152 26.61 8.14 30.29
CA ASP A 152 26.67 9.59 30.15
C ASP A 152 27.10 10.03 28.74
N LEU A 153 27.05 11.33 28.49
CA LEU A 153 27.53 11.91 27.24
C LEU A 153 28.99 11.49 26.98
N ASP A 154 29.30 11.24 25.71
CA ASP A 154 30.59 10.70 25.24
C ASP A 154 30.96 9.27 25.64
N ASP A 155 30.13 8.59 26.45
CA ASP A 155 30.35 7.17 26.75
C ASP A 155 30.24 6.30 25.50
N SER A 156 30.85 5.13 25.60
CA SER A 156 30.90 4.16 24.51
C SER A 156 30.25 2.85 24.93
N VAL A 157 29.13 2.53 24.27
CA VAL A 157 28.43 1.26 24.39
C VAL A 157 28.88 0.35 23.26
N PHE A 158 29.11 -0.91 23.57
CA PHE A 158 29.59 -1.91 22.63
C PHE A 158 28.58 -3.06 22.51
N PHE A 159 28.55 -3.70 21.37
CA PHE A 159 27.81 -4.94 21.18
C PHE A 159 28.46 -5.79 20.10
N ARG A 160 28.09 -7.08 20.02
CA ARG A 160 28.40 -7.93 18.87
C ARG A 160 27.18 -8.03 17.98
N ASP A 161 27.35 -7.69 16.70
CA ASP A 161 26.27 -7.72 15.72
C ASP A 161 25.94 -9.16 15.29
N ALA A 162 24.89 -9.34 14.49
CA ALA A 162 24.44 -10.65 13.98
C ALA A 162 25.48 -11.37 13.10
N ARG A 163 26.60 -10.72 12.77
CA ARG A 163 27.75 -11.28 12.03
C ARG A 163 28.97 -11.48 12.94
N ASP A 164 28.76 -11.47 14.25
CA ASP A 164 29.78 -11.56 15.30
C ASP A 164 30.85 -10.43 15.27
N ARG A 165 30.52 -9.27 14.69
CA ARG A 165 31.44 -8.11 14.66
C ARG A 165 31.20 -7.21 15.86
N GLU A 166 32.28 -6.79 16.54
CA GLU A 166 32.18 -5.80 17.61
C GLU A 166 31.90 -4.40 17.02
N ILE A 167 30.80 -3.81 17.47
CA ILE A 167 30.33 -2.48 17.08
C ILE A 167 30.40 -1.57 18.31
N LYS A 168 30.70 -0.29 18.05
CA LYS A 168 30.75 0.78 19.04
C LYS A 168 29.66 1.80 18.70
N LEU A 169 28.88 2.17 19.71
CA LEU A 169 27.96 3.30 19.74
C LEU A 169 28.52 4.35 20.68
N LYS A 170 28.68 5.59 20.22
CA LYS A 170 29.12 6.71 21.06
C LYS A 170 27.90 7.55 21.45
N ILE A 171 27.65 7.76 22.75
CA ILE A 171 26.51 8.57 23.19
C ILE A 171 26.75 10.04 22.83
N SER A 172 25.84 10.63 22.06
CA SER A 172 25.94 12.00 21.55
C SER A 172 24.92 12.96 22.16
N LEU A 173 23.78 12.45 22.63
CA LEU A 173 22.75 13.25 23.29
C LEU A 173 22.04 12.43 24.38
N LYS A 174 21.81 13.05 25.54
CA LYS A 174 21.01 12.50 26.63
C LYS A 174 19.93 13.52 26.99
N LEU A 175 18.66 13.13 26.89
CA LEU A 175 17.53 13.98 27.26
C LEU A 175 17.14 13.68 28.72
N SER A 176 16.92 14.74 29.51
CA SER A 176 16.67 14.69 30.96
C SER A 176 15.34 14.04 31.36
N SER A 177 14.51 13.64 30.39
CA SER A 177 13.15 13.11 30.60
C SER A 177 13.06 11.57 30.71
N PHE A 178 14.17 10.83 30.79
CA PHE A 178 14.24 9.36 30.91
C PHE A 178 13.67 8.55 29.72
N THR A 179 13.54 9.15 28.52
CA THR A 179 12.88 8.51 27.36
C THR A 179 13.83 7.92 26.31
N GLY A 180 15.15 8.10 26.46
CA GLY A 180 16.14 7.54 25.55
C GLY A 180 17.41 8.37 25.44
N VAL A 181 18.40 7.83 24.70
CA VAL A 181 19.66 8.52 24.37
C VAL A 181 19.95 8.41 22.88
N MET A 182 20.52 9.45 22.29
CA MET A 182 21.07 9.40 20.94
C MET A 182 22.50 8.87 20.99
N SER A 183 22.83 8.03 20.03
CA SER A 183 24.17 7.49 19.87
C SER A 183 24.60 7.47 18.40
N GLU A 184 25.90 7.48 18.17
CA GLU A 184 26.50 7.51 16.85
C GLU A 184 27.19 6.19 16.53
N CYS A 185 26.87 5.64 15.35
CA CYS A 185 27.48 4.43 14.83
C CYS A 185 28.27 4.72 13.55
N SER A 186 29.60 4.58 13.62
CA SER A 186 30.50 4.84 12.48
C SER A 186 30.69 3.64 11.55
N LYS A 187 30.12 2.47 11.88
CA LYS A 187 30.25 1.22 11.09
C LYS A 187 28.88 0.66 10.78
N THR A 188 28.75 -0.03 9.64
CA THR A 188 27.53 -0.77 9.32
C THR A 188 27.37 -1.94 10.29
N ALA A 189 26.23 -2.00 10.99
CA ALA A 189 25.91 -3.01 11.98
C ALA A 189 24.56 -3.68 11.69
N TYR A 190 24.39 -4.91 12.17
CA TYR A 190 23.18 -5.72 12.01
C TYR A 190 22.75 -6.19 13.40
N VAL A 191 21.70 -5.62 13.96
CA VAL A 191 21.30 -5.83 15.36
C VAL A 191 20.07 -6.73 15.41
N ALA A 192 20.10 -7.78 16.22
CA ALA A 192 18.97 -8.68 16.43
C ALA A 192 18.38 -8.54 17.84
N SER A 193 17.13 -8.97 18.04
CA SER A 193 16.60 -9.17 19.39
C SER A 193 17.50 -10.16 20.16
N GLY A 194 17.81 -9.85 21.42
CA GLY A 194 18.79 -10.60 22.22
C GLY A 194 20.22 -10.06 22.13
N THR A 195 20.50 -9.05 21.30
CA THR A 195 21.84 -8.44 21.22
C THR A 195 22.19 -7.76 22.55
N GLN A 196 23.25 -8.23 23.21
CA GLN A 196 23.71 -7.68 24.49
C GLN A 196 24.54 -6.42 24.27
N LEU A 197 24.10 -5.32 24.87
CA LEU A 197 24.83 -4.05 24.96
C LEU A 197 25.69 -4.07 26.23
N TYR A 198 26.97 -3.76 26.10
CA TYR A 198 27.92 -3.76 27.21
C TYR A 198 28.86 -2.56 27.19
N VAL A 199 29.36 -2.20 28.37
CA VAL A 199 30.48 -1.25 28.54
C VAL A 199 31.76 -2.00 28.89
N LYS A 200 32.90 -1.44 28.47
CA LYS A 200 34.23 -1.99 28.82
C LYS A 200 34.70 -1.35 30.13
N GLY A 201 34.99 -2.17 31.14
CA GLY A 201 35.51 -1.68 32.42
C GLY A 201 36.86 -0.97 32.30
N LYS A 202 37.07 0.09 33.10
CA LYS A 202 38.35 0.84 33.19
C LYS A 202 39.23 0.29 34.34
N GLY A 203 40.55 0.28 34.15
CA GLY A 203 41.52 -0.09 35.21
C GLY A 203 41.63 -1.59 35.50
N LYS A 204 41.80 -1.97 36.79
CA LYS A 204 42.04 -3.36 37.25
C LYS A 204 40.83 -4.31 37.09
N LYS A 205 39.64 -3.81 36.76
CA LYS A 205 38.44 -4.61 36.44
C LYS A 205 38.27 -4.73 34.92
N LYS A 206 39.12 -5.52 34.25
CA LYS A 206 38.95 -5.83 32.82
C LYS A 206 37.81 -6.83 32.66
N GLY A 207 36.63 -6.35 32.24
CA GLY A 207 35.45 -7.16 31.96
C GLY A 207 34.47 -6.44 31.03
N LYS A 208 33.62 -7.22 30.35
CA LYS A 208 32.45 -6.71 29.63
C LYS A 208 31.27 -6.75 30.58
N ASN A 209 30.76 -5.58 30.95
CA ASN A 209 29.57 -5.49 31.79
C ASN A 209 28.37 -5.25 30.88
N VAL A 210 27.52 -6.27 30.72
CA VAL A 210 26.26 -6.14 30.00
C VAL A 210 25.35 -5.20 30.79
N ILE A 211 24.84 -4.17 30.13
CA ILE A 211 24.02 -3.13 30.74
C ILE A 211 22.58 -3.13 30.20
N ALA A 212 22.35 -3.73 29.02
CA ALA A 212 21.03 -3.91 28.45
C ALA A 212 21.03 -4.97 27.34
N VAL A 213 19.85 -5.44 26.96
CA VAL A 213 19.60 -6.32 25.82
C VAL A 213 18.64 -5.63 24.85
N VAL A 214 18.95 -5.69 23.56
CA VAL A 214 18.05 -5.18 22.52
C VAL A 214 16.85 -6.11 22.38
N VAL A 215 15.65 -5.54 22.36
CA VAL A 215 14.37 -6.24 22.23
C VAL A 215 13.55 -5.66 21.08
N ASP A 216 12.50 -6.38 20.69
CA ASP A 216 11.48 -5.94 19.73
C ASP A 216 12.04 -5.47 18.38
N VAL A 217 13.16 -6.06 17.94
CA VAL A 217 13.67 -5.84 16.58
C VAL A 217 12.68 -6.42 15.59
N PRO A 218 12.15 -5.62 14.64
CA PRO A 218 11.17 -6.10 13.69
C PRO A 218 11.78 -7.16 12.75
N LEU A 219 10.93 -8.04 12.23
CA LEU A 219 11.30 -8.99 11.19
C LEU A 219 11.89 -8.24 9.99
N ALA A 220 13.08 -8.66 9.54
CA ALA A 220 13.66 -8.10 8.32
C ALA A 220 12.88 -8.64 7.11
N GLU A 221 12.27 -7.76 6.32
CA GLU A 221 11.63 -8.17 5.07
C GLU A 221 12.65 -8.88 4.16
N GLN A 222 12.46 -10.18 3.96
CA GLN A 222 13.21 -10.92 2.97
C GLN A 222 12.78 -10.45 1.58
N SER A 223 13.76 -10.13 0.74
CA SER A 223 13.53 -9.77 -0.65
C SER A 223 14.65 -10.28 -1.52
N VAL A 224 14.28 -10.83 -2.67
CA VAL A 224 15.21 -11.22 -3.72
C VAL A 224 15.35 -10.06 -4.70
N THR A 225 16.58 -9.77 -5.13
CA THR A 225 16.82 -8.76 -6.16
C THR A 225 16.89 -9.45 -7.51
N VAL A 226 15.87 -9.22 -8.33
CA VAL A 226 15.68 -9.88 -9.62
C VAL A 226 16.10 -8.95 -10.76
N LYS A 227 16.73 -9.49 -11.80
CA LYS A 227 17.17 -8.80 -13.02
C LYS A 227 16.60 -9.49 -14.26
N SER A 228 16.56 -8.75 -15.37
CA SER A 228 16.26 -9.35 -16.68
C SER A 228 17.28 -10.45 -16.99
N GLY A 229 16.80 -11.60 -17.46
CA GLY A 229 17.55 -12.83 -17.68
C GLY A 229 17.60 -13.80 -16.50
N ASP A 230 17.19 -13.39 -15.30
CA ASP A 230 17.15 -14.28 -14.13
C ASP A 230 16.00 -15.30 -14.25
N LEU A 231 16.13 -16.42 -13.55
CA LEU A 231 15.06 -17.41 -13.38
C LEU A 231 14.44 -17.26 -11.98
N LEU A 232 13.12 -17.10 -11.95
CA LEU A 232 12.33 -16.96 -10.73
C LEU A 232 11.40 -18.17 -10.57
N VAL A 233 11.51 -18.87 -9.45
CA VAL A 233 10.64 -19.99 -9.09
C VAL A 233 9.59 -19.53 -8.07
N ILE A 234 8.32 -19.69 -8.41
CA ILE A 234 7.20 -19.49 -7.49
C ILE A 234 6.84 -20.85 -6.91
N SER A 235 6.81 -20.97 -5.59
CA SER A 235 6.56 -22.23 -4.89
C SER A 235 5.25 -22.17 -4.13
N ARG A 236 4.47 -23.25 -4.16
CA ARG A 236 3.17 -23.35 -3.48
C ARG A 236 3.37 -23.51 -1.98
N ASP A 237 4.22 -24.46 -1.63
CA ASP A 237 4.65 -24.76 -0.27
C ASP A 237 6.15 -24.49 -0.16
N GLY A 238 6.60 -23.90 0.96
CA GLY A 238 8.01 -23.51 1.17
C GLY A 238 9.00 -24.68 1.29
N THR A 239 8.57 -25.90 0.95
CA THR A 239 9.22 -27.18 1.29
C THR A 239 9.91 -27.88 0.13
N ALA A 240 9.92 -27.32 -1.09
CA ALA A 240 10.68 -27.94 -2.18
C ALA A 240 12.19 -27.78 -1.94
N GLU A 241 12.89 -28.90 -1.80
CA GLU A 241 14.32 -29.00 -1.50
C GLU A 241 15.16 -28.07 -2.40
N ARG A 242 16.21 -27.46 -1.81
CA ARG A 242 17.27 -26.66 -2.49
C ARG A 242 18.09 -27.44 -3.53
N LYS A 243 17.60 -28.56 -4.07
CA LYS A 243 18.35 -29.49 -4.91
C LYS A 243 17.82 -29.51 -6.33
N LYS A 244 18.24 -28.53 -7.14
CA LYS A 244 18.52 -28.76 -8.55
C LYS A 244 19.76 -27.97 -8.91
N GLU A 245 20.84 -28.69 -9.24
CA GLU A 245 22.02 -28.11 -9.88
C GLU A 245 21.59 -27.59 -11.24
N PHE A 246 21.45 -26.28 -11.35
CA PHE A 246 21.23 -25.62 -12.62
C PHE A 246 22.54 -25.02 -13.14
N ALA A 247 22.62 -24.82 -14.45
CA ALA A 247 23.80 -24.30 -15.12
C ALA A 247 24.33 -23.00 -14.47
N PRO A 248 25.66 -22.84 -14.32
CA PRO A 248 26.29 -21.78 -13.52
C PRO A 248 26.07 -20.34 -14.01
N THR A 249 25.40 -20.13 -15.15
CA THR A 249 25.24 -18.82 -15.80
C THR A 249 23.95 -18.08 -15.44
N SER A 250 22.93 -18.74 -14.89
CA SER A 250 21.63 -18.12 -14.56
C SER A 250 21.50 -17.92 -13.04
N ARG A 251 21.09 -16.71 -12.59
CA ARG A 251 20.77 -16.48 -11.17
C ARG A 251 19.37 -16.98 -10.89
N PHE A 252 19.25 -17.81 -9.86
CA PHE A 252 18.00 -18.42 -9.42
C PHE A 252 17.46 -17.71 -8.19
N HIS A 253 16.21 -17.27 -8.29
CA HIS A 253 15.47 -16.66 -7.19
C HIS A 253 14.21 -17.49 -6.90
N ARG A 254 13.77 -17.48 -5.64
CA ARG A 254 12.56 -18.19 -5.22
C ARG A 254 11.67 -17.25 -4.43
N VAL A 255 10.36 -17.35 -4.66
CA VAL A 255 9.32 -16.70 -3.88
C VAL A 255 8.20 -17.71 -3.59
N LYS A 256 7.44 -17.48 -2.54
CA LYS A 256 6.28 -18.31 -2.16
C LYS A 256 5.00 -17.63 -2.62
N CYS A 257 4.05 -18.40 -3.13
CA CYS A 257 2.65 -18.01 -3.32
C CYS A 257 1.80 -19.26 -3.15
N SER A 258 1.03 -19.31 -2.06
CA SER A 258 0.20 -20.46 -1.69
C SER A 258 -1.13 -20.54 -2.44
N SER A 259 -1.50 -19.48 -3.18
CA SER A 259 -2.77 -19.41 -3.91
C SER A 259 -2.86 -20.47 -5.00
N GLY A 260 -3.74 -21.46 -4.82
CA GLY A 260 -4.02 -22.50 -5.82
C GLY A 260 -4.46 -21.93 -7.18
N TYR A 261 -5.21 -20.82 -7.15
CA TYR A 261 -5.65 -20.12 -8.36
C TYR A 261 -4.51 -19.75 -9.31
N LEU A 262 -3.32 -19.45 -8.79
CA LEU A 262 -2.17 -19.18 -9.64
C LEU A 262 -1.80 -20.43 -10.45
N TYR A 263 -1.56 -21.55 -9.77
CA TYR A 263 -1.14 -22.83 -10.40
C TYR A 263 -2.21 -23.42 -11.33
N ASP A 264 -3.48 -23.22 -11.00
CA ASP A 264 -4.60 -23.75 -11.77
C ASP A 264 -4.88 -22.93 -13.05
N SER A 265 -4.34 -21.71 -13.14
CA SER A 265 -4.66 -20.77 -14.23
C SER A 265 -3.57 -20.61 -15.27
N VAL A 266 -2.30 -20.65 -14.86
CA VAL A 266 -1.18 -20.27 -15.73
C VAL A 266 -0.74 -21.36 -16.70
N LYS A 267 -0.23 -20.96 -17.87
CA LYS A 267 0.36 -21.86 -18.87
C LYS A 267 1.76 -21.41 -19.30
N PRO A 268 2.65 -22.35 -19.69
CA PRO A 268 3.90 -21.99 -20.34
C PRO A 268 3.69 -21.10 -21.56
N GLY A 269 4.53 -20.07 -21.70
CA GLY A 269 4.45 -19.05 -22.74
C GLY A 269 3.66 -17.80 -22.36
N GLU A 270 2.81 -17.84 -21.33
CA GLU A 270 2.04 -16.68 -20.86
C GLU A 270 2.92 -15.70 -20.07
N THR A 271 2.53 -14.43 -20.08
CA THR A 271 3.22 -13.40 -19.31
C THR A 271 2.77 -13.37 -17.85
N ILE A 272 3.68 -12.98 -16.97
CA ILE A 272 3.43 -12.78 -15.54
C ILE A 272 4.18 -11.55 -15.06
N ALA A 273 3.52 -10.75 -14.23
CA ALA A 273 4.08 -9.53 -13.67
C ALA A 273 4.06 -9.54 -12.14
N PHE A 274 5.01 -8.83 -11.53
CA PHE A 274 5.14 -8.70 -10.08
C PHE A 274 5.33 -7.25 -9.64
N ASP A 275 4.95 -6.96 -8.39
CA ASP A 275 5.09 -5.63 -7.74
C ASP A 275 4.49 -4.51 -8.61
N ASP A 276 3.24 -4.68 -9.04
CA ASP A 276 2.46 -3.75 -9.86
C ASP A 276 3.14 -3.47 -11.22
N GLY A 277 3.54 -4.54 -11.91
CA GLY A 277 4.15 -4.43 -13.24
C GLY A 277 5.60 -3.92 -13.25
N LYS A 278 6.28 -3.87 -12.10
CA LYS A 278 7.69 -3.42 -12.02
C LYS A 278 8.68 -4.52 -12.39
N ILE A 279 8.24 -5.78 -12.37
CA ILE A 279 8.99 -6.95 -12.84
C ILE A 279 8.06 -7.71 -13.79
N TRP A 280 8.57 -8.12 -14.94
CA TRP A 280 7.86 -8.99 -15.89
C TRP A 280 8.68 -10.21 -16.22
N GLY A 281 7.97 -11.28 -16.54
CA GLY A 281 8.56 -12.50 -17.06
C GLY A 281 7.60 -13.30 -17.92
N VAL A 282 8.13 -14.38 -18.47
CA VAL A 282 7.39 -15.37 -19.25
C VAL A 282 7.49 -16.71 -18.54
N ILE A 283 6.34 -17.36 -18.37
CA ILE A 283 6.24 -18.65 -17.71
C ILE A 283 6.90 -19.70 -18.59
N GLN A 284 7.93 -20.37 -18.07
CA GLN A 284 8.68 -21.41 -18.79
C GLN A 284 8.10 -22.80 -18.53
N GLY A 285 7.56 -23.02 -17.34
CA GLY A 285 7.04 -24.32 -16.93
C GLY A 285 6.15 -24.20 -15.71
N THR A 286 5.17 -25.09 -15.63
CA THR A 286 4.21 -25.14 -14.53
C THR A 286 4.11 -26.58 -14.01
N SER A 287 3.87 -26.69 -12.71
CA SER A 287 3.58 -27.94 -12.02
C SER A 287 2.62 -27.65 -10.87
N PRO A 288 2.02 -28.67 -10.22
CA PRO A 288 1.10 -28.44 -9.10
C PRO A 288 1.72 -27.71 -7.88
N SER A 289 3.05 -27.67 -7.77
CA SER A 289 3.79 -27.11 -6.63
C SER A 289 4.75 -25.96 -7.00
N GLU A 290 5.15 -25.84 -8.26
CA GLU A 290 6.13 -24.84 -8.71
C GLU A 290 5.77 -24.26 -10.08
N ILE A 291 6.03 -22.96 -10.24
CA ILE A 291 6.00 -22.24 -11.52
C ILE A 291 7.38 -21.64 -11.76
N ILE A 292 7.93 -21.84 -12.96
CA ILE A 292 9.23 -21.31 -13.36
C ILE A 292 8.99 -20.15 -14.32
N VAL A 293 9.61 -19.01 -14.02
CA VAL A 293 9.47 -17.76 -14.78
C VAL A 293 10.85 -17.32 -15.25
N SER A 294 10.97 -17.02 -16.54
CA SER A 294 12.12 -16.29 -17.07
C SER A 294 11.83 -14.80 -17.03
N VAL A 295 12.65 -14.04 -16.31
CA VAL A 295 12.41 -12.61 -16.10
C VAL A 295 12.84 -11.86 -17.35
N THR A 296 11.89 -11.19 -18.00
CA THR A 296 12.12 -10.42 -19.23
C THR A 296 12.39 -8.96 -18.91
N HIS A 297 11.78 -8.41 -17.87
CA HIS A 297 11.95 -7.02 -17.47
C HIS A 297 12.13 -6.87 -15.96
N ALA A 298 13.12 -6.07 -15.58
CA ALA A 298 13.29 -5.52 -14.23
C ALA A 298 14.10 -4.22 -14.35
N GLY A 299 14.09 -3.38 -13.31
CA GLY A 299 14.89 -2.16 -13.30
C GLY A 299 16.39 -2.44 -13.58
N LEU A 300 17.10 -1.47 -14.17
CA LEU A 300 18.49 -1.63 -14.65
C LEU A 300 19.47 -2.17 -13.59
N LYS A 301 19.27 -1.81 -12.32
CA LYS A 301 20.10 -2.27 -11.18
C LYS A 301 19.57 -3.55 -10.53
N GLY A 302 18.52 -4.15 -11.09
CA GLY A 302 17.66 -5.14 -10.46
C GLY A 302 16.55 -4.50 -9.62
N LYS A 303 15.49 -5.26 -9.36
CA LYS A 303 14.34 -4.86 -8.57
C LYS A 303 14.15 -5.83 -7.42
N LYS A 304 13.96 -5.29 -6.21
CA LYS A 304 13.61 -6.10 -5.04
C LYS A 304 12.18 -6.60 -5.16
N LEU A 305 12.01 -7.92 -5.07
CA LEU A 305 10.74 -8.61 -4.92
C LEU A 305 10.71 -9.18 -3.50
N GLY A 306 9.84 -8.63 -2.65
CA GLY A 306 9.65 -9.07 -1.27
C GLY A 306 8.32 -9.80 -1.10
N SER A 307 7.91 -9.94 0.17
CA SER A 307 6.60 -10.47 0.53
C SER A 307 5.45 -9.51 0.21
N GLU A 308 4.24 -10.08 0.11
CA GLU A 308 2.97 -9.38 -0.14
C GLU A 308 2.92 -8.55 -1.42
N LYS A 309 3.87 -8.76 -2.34
CA LYS A 309 3.93 -8.10 -3.64
C LYS A 309 2.92 -8.73 -4.57
N SER A 310 2.22 -7.88 -5.31
CA SER A 310 1.21 -8.29 -6.29
C SER A 310 1.80 -9.22 -7.35
N ILE A 311 0.98 -10.16 -7.80
CA ILE A 311 1.22 -11.01 -8.96
C ILE A 311 0.04 -10.80 -9.92
N ASN A 312 0.35 -10.53 -11.19
CA ASN A 312 -0.64 -10.34 -12.25
C ASN A 312 -0.33 -11.34 -13.38
N ILE A 313 -1.38 -11.94 -13.94
CA ILE A 313 -1.28 -12.98 -14.98
C ILE A 313 -2.25 -12.62 -16.11
N PRO A 314 -1.94 -11.57 -16.90
CA PRO A 314 -2.90 -10.89 -17.76
C PRO A 314 -3.40 -11.75 -18.93
N ASP A 315 -2.63 -12.77 -19.33
CA ASP A 315 -3.01 -13.70 -20.39
C ASP A 315 -3.79 -14.92 -19.87
N SER A 316 -3.70 -15.20 -18.57
CA SER A 316 -4.30 -16.38 -17.95
C SER A 316 -5.74 -16.12 -17.54
N ASN A 317 -6.62 -17.10 -17.75
CA ASN A 317 -7.99 -17.03 -17.26
C ASN A 317 -8.08 -17.54 -15.81
N ILE A 318 -8.10 -16.61 -14.85
CA ILE A 318 -8.28 -16.95 -13.44
C ILE A 318 -9.71 -17.41 -13.20
N LYS A 319 -9.87 -18.71 -12.96
CA LYS A 319 -11.15 -19.30 -12.52
C LYS A 319 -11.39 -18.99 -11.06
N PHE A 320 -11.94 -17.81 -10.81
CA PHE A 320 -12.30 -17.35 -9.46
C PHE A 320 -13.78 -16.99 -9.40
N ASP A 321 -14.46 -17.49 -8.38
CA ASP A 321 -15.89 -17.27 -8.18
C ASP A 321 -16.15 -16.01 -7.34
N GLY A 322 -16.27 -14.85 -8.00
CA GLY A 322 -16.91 -13.64 -7.45
C GLY A 322 -16.28 -13.01 -6.20
N LEU A 323 -16.71 -13.37 -5.00
CA LEU A 323 -16.24 -12.80 -3.73
C LEU A 323 -15.42 -13.82 -2.95
N THR A 324 -14.29 -13.42 -2.38
CA THR A 324 -13.51 -14.34 -1.53
C THR A 324 -14.23 -14.59 -0.20
N SER A 325 -13.86 -15.65 0.52
CA SER A 325 -14.38 -15.89 1.87
C SER A 325 -14.13 -14.70 2.81
N LYS A 326 -12.99 -14.02 2.66
CA LYS A 326 -12.69 -12.80 3.40
C LYS A 326 -13.61 -11.66 2.97
N ASP A 327 -13.85 -11.48 1.68
CA ASP A 327 -14.74 -10.44 1.18
C ASP A 327 -16.17 -10.63 1.69
N ILE A 328 -16.67 -11.86 1.79
CA ILE A 328 -18.00 -12.14 2.35
C ILE A 328 -18.09 -11.69 3.82
N ILE A 329 -17.06 -12.01 4.62
CA ILE A 329 -16.99 -11.60 6.04
C ILE A 329 -16.89 -10.07 6.16
N ASP A 330 -16.04 -9.45 5.34
CA ASP A 330 -15.86 -7.99 5.35
C ASP A 330 -17.12 -7.28 4.86
N LEU A 331 -17.85 -7.85 3.89
CA LEU A 331 -19.06 -7.27 3.32
C LEU A 331 -20.16 -7.08 4.36
N GLU A 332 -20.29 -7.99 5.33
CA GLU A 332 -21.22 -7.83 6.45
C GLU A 332 -20.91 -6.57 7.27
N PHE A 333 -19.63 -6.37 7.61
CA PHE A 333 -19.19 -5.17 8.31
C PHE A 333 -19.43 -3.91 7.46
N VAL A 334 -19.01 -3.94 6.19
CA VAL A 334 -19.13 -2.82 5.25
C VAL A 334 -20.59 -2.41 5.07
N ALA A 335 -21.51 -3.37 4.91
CA ALA A 335 -22.93 -3.11 4.74
C ALA A 335 -23.56 -2.34 5.92
N SER A 336 -23.01 -2.50 7.13
CA SER A 336 -23.48 -1.80 8.33
C SER A 336 -22.81 -0.45 8.58
N GLN A 337 -21.59 -0.23 8.10
CA GLN A 337 -20.77 0.92 8.46
C GLN A 337 -20.47 1.90 7.32
N ALA A 338 -20.52 1.48 6.07
CA ALA A 338 -20.10 2.29 4.93
C ALA A 338 -21.30 2.88 4.18
N ASP A 339 -21.04 3.96 3.44
CA ASP A 339 -21.99 4.49 2.46
C ASP A 339 -21.89 3.74 1.12
N MET A 340 -20.69 3.24 0.81
CA MET A 340 -20.38 2.56 -0.45
C MET A 340 -19.45 1.36 -0.23
N VAL A 341 -19.63 0.32 -1.03
CA VAL A 341 -18.69 -0.80 -1.17
C VAL A 341 -18.02 -0.78 -2.54
N GLY A 342 -16.68 -0.89 -2.55
CA GLY A 342 -15.90 -1.17 -3.75
C GLY A 342 -15.77 -2.67 -3.96
N ILE A 343 -16.18 -3.16 -5.12
CA ILE A 343 -16.05 -4.58 -5.51
C ILE A 343 -14.84 -4.71 -6.43
N SER A 344 -13.78 -5.33 -5.93
CA SER A 344 -12.50 -5.51 -6.62
C SER A 344 -12.50 -6.68 -7.60
N PHE A 345 -11.69 -6.57 -8.66
CA PHE A 345 -11.39 -7.61 -9.67
C PHE A 345 -12.62 -8.26 -10.29
N ILE A 346 -13.64 -7.47 -10.64
CA ILE A 346 -14.79 -7.98 -11.39
C ILE A 346 -14.33 -8.45 -12.77
N ARG A 347 -14.77 -9.63 -13.19
CA ARG A 347 -14.42 -10.27 -14.47
C ARG A 347 -15.64 -10.72 -15.26
N ASP A 348 -16.76 -11.02 -14.61
CA ASP A 348 -17.95 -11.55 -15.29
C ASP A 348 -19.27 -11.09 -14.67
N VAL A 349 -20.36 -11.27 -15.41
CA VAL A 349 -21.73 -11.01 -14.99
C VAL A 349 -22.08 -11.86 -13.77
N SER A 350 -21.55 -13.09 -13.67
CA SER A 350 -21.74 -13.95 -12.49
C SER A 350 -21.26 -13.30 -11.19
N ASP A 351 -20.20 -12.48 -11.25
CA ASP A 351 -19.68 -11.76 -10.07
C ASP A 351 -20.71 -10.75 -9.56
N ILE A 352 -21.35 -10.02 -10.48
CA ILE A 352 -22.40 -9.05 -10.16
C ILE A 352 -23.63 -9.74 -9.57
N VAL A 353 -24.01 -10.90 -10.12
CA VAL A 353 -25.12 -11.72 -9.59
C VAL A 353 -24.81 -12.17 -8.17
N MET A 354 -23.59 -12.65 -7.91
CA MET A 354 -23.16 -13.06 -6.57
C MET A 354 -23.20 -11.89 -5.58
N VAL A 355 -22.60 -10.74 -5.93
CA VAL A 355 -22.61 -9.54 -5.08
C VAL A 355 -24.03 -9.11 -4.75
N ARG A 356 -24.93 -9.07 -5.73
CA ARG A 356 -26.34 -8.71 -5.51
C ARG A 356 -27.04 -9.68 -4.57
N LYS A 357 -26.79 -10.98 -4.71
CA LYS A 357 -27.34 -12.02 -3.82
C LYS A 357 -26.87 -11.83 -2.38
N GLU A 358 -25.57 -11.60 -2.16
CA GLU A 358 -25.04 -11.37 -0.81
C GLU A 358 -25.56 -10.06 -0.19
N LEU A 359 -25.59 -8.97 -0.96
CA LEU A 359 -26.15 -7.69 -0.48
C LEU A 359 -27.65 -7.78 -0.14
N GLN A 360 -28.41 -8.60 -0.88
CA GLN A 360 -29.82 -8.85 -0.60
C GLN A 360 -30.00 -9.62 0.72
N LYS A 361 -29.17 -10.63 1.00
CA LYS A 361 -29.19 -11.34 2.29
C LYS A 361 -28.93 -10.40 3.46
N LEU A 362 -28.00 -9.46 3.28
CA LEU A 362 -27.64 -8.45 4.28
C LEU A 362 -28.65 -7.30 4.41
N LYS A 363 -29.70 -7.25 3.55
CA LYS A 363 -30.68 -6.15 3.50
C LYS A 363 -30.02 -4.76 3.38
N ALA A 364 -28.92 -4.69 2.64
CA ALA A 364 -28.09 -3.49 2.50
C ALA A 364 -28.68 -2.53 1.45
N ASP A 365 -29.92 -2.08 1.64
CA ASP A 365 -30.71 -1.38 0.60
C ASP A 365 -30.15 -0.01 0.20
N ASN A 366 -29.53 0.68 1.14
CA ASN A 366 -28.98 2.02 0.94
C ASN A 366 -27.49 2.05 0.59
N LEU A 367 -26.81 0.90 0.58
CA LEU A 367 -25.38 0.82 0.30
C LEU A 367 -25.14 1.03 -1.21
N GLY A 368 -24.30 2.03 -1.54
CA GLY A 368 -23.84 2.24 -2.90
C GLY A 368 -22.85 1.14 -3.33
N VAL A 369 -22.91 0.74 -4.59
CA VAL A 369 -22.02 -0.28 -5.16
C VAL A 369 -21.10 0.38 -6.20
N VAL A 370 -19.80 0.22 -6.02
CA VAL A 370 -18.78 0.70 -6.97
C VAL A 370 -18.09 -0.49 -7.59
N LEU A 371 -18.28 -0.69 -8.89
CA LEU A 371 -17.62 -1.73 -9.65
C LEU A 371 -16.21 -1.26 -10.00
N LYS A 372 -15.18 -2.00 -9.56
CA LYS A 372 -13.80 -1.68 -9.91
C LYS A 372 -13.39 -2.44 -11.15
N ILE A 373 -13.03 -1.67 -12.18
CA ILE A 373 -12.52 -2.21 -13.44
C ILE A 373 -11.00 -2.24 -13.34
N GLU A 374 -10.50 -3.43 -13.02
CA GLU A 374 -9.08 -3.73 -12.73
C GLU A 374 -8.51 -4.76 -13.71
N THR A 375 -9.36 -5.52 -14.38
CA THR A 375 -8.99 -6.67 -15.23
C THR A 375 -9.38 -6.42 -16.68
N LYS A 376 -8.70 -7.10 -17.61
CA LYS A 376 -9.05 -7.08 -19.03
C LYS A 376 -10.46 -7.58 -19.28
N ASP A 377 -10.85 -8.70 -18.66
CA ASP A 377 -12.21 -9.27 -18.77
C ASP A 377 -13.28 -8.29 -18.28
N GLY A 378 -13.04 -7.63 -17.14
CA GLY A 378 -13.94 -6.64 -16.57
C GLY A 378 -14.14 -5.45 -17.50
N PHE A 379 -13.08 -5.01 -18.18
CA PHE A 379 -13.15 -3.97 -19.20
C PHE A 379 -13.93 -4.43 -20.45
N GLU A 380 -13.55 -5.56 -21.06
CA GLU A 380 -14.15 -6.05 -22.30
C GLU A 380 -15.66 -6.35 -22.14
N LYS A 381 -16.08 -6.77 -20.94
CA LYS A 381 -17.49 -7.07 -20.62
C LYS A 381 -18.21 -5.90 -19.95
N LEU A 382 -17.58 -4.73 -19.80
CA LEU A 382 -18.12 -3.60 -19.02
C LEU A 382 -19.60 -3.30 -19.34
N PRO A 383 -20.05 -3.18 -20.61
CA PRO A 383 -21.46 -2.93 -20.90
C PRO A 383 -22.41 -3.98 -20.32
N ARG A 384 -22.03 -5.27 -20.35
CA ARG A 384 -22.82 -6.37 -19.80
C ARG A 384 -22.85 -6.33 -18.27
N LEU A 385 -21.70 -6.03 -17.65
CA LEU A 385 -21.60 -5.86 -16.20
C LEU A 385 -22.52 -4.73 -15.70
N LEU A 386 -22.50 -3.59 -16.41
CA LEU A 386 -23.35 -2.44 -16.07
C LEU A 386 -24.83 -2.77 -16.20
N LEU A 387 -25.25 -3.44 -17.29
CA LEU A 387 -26.64 -3.86 -17.47
C LEU A 387 -27.12 -4.80 -16.35
N GLU A 388 -26.28 -5.73 -15.90
CA GLU A 388 -26.63 -6.60 -14.78
C GLU A 388 -26.70 -5.84 -13.45
N ALA A 389 -25.78 -4.91 -13.21
CA ALA A 389 -25.74 -4.11 -11.99
C ALA A 389 -26.93 -3.15 -11.90
N MET A 390 -27.35 -2.59 -13.05
CA MET A 390 -28.51 -1.69 -13.17
C MET A 390 -29.86 -2.35 -12.88
N LYS A 391 -29.94 -3.68 -12.83
CA LYS A 391 -31.14 -4.38 -12.34
C LYS A 391 -31.39 -4.15 -10.86
N SER A 392 -30.41 -3.61 -10.13
CA SER A 392 -30.56 -3.17 -8.74
C SER A 392 -30.93 -1.69 -8.66
N ALA A 393 -31.80 -1.32 -7.73
CA ALA A 393 -32.14 0.07 -7.46
C ALA A 393 -31.07 0.84 -6.65
N LYS A 394 -29.98 0.17 -6.25
CA LYS A 394 -28.90 0.75 -5.44
C LYS A 394 -28.13 1.83 -6.22
N PRO A 395 -27.57 2.84 -5.54
CA PRO A 395 -26.62 3.75 -6.18
C PRO A 395 -25.45 2.94 -6.78
N LEU A 396 -25.14 3.20 -8.04
CA LEU A 396 -24.12 2.45 -8.80
C LEU A 396 -23.04 3.41 -9.29
N GLY A 397 -21.79 3.00 -9.18
CA GLY A 397 -20.64 3.70 -9.76
C GLY A 397 -19.63 2.74 -10.37
N VAL A 398 -18.71 3.30 -11.14
CA VAL A 398 -17.56 2.57 -11.68
C VAL A 398 -16.28 3.26 -11.22
N MET A 399 -15.29 2.49 -10.81
CA MET A 399 -13.94 2.98 -10.52
C MET A 399 -12.97 2.46 -11.57
N ILE A 400 -12.27 3.38 -12.22
CA ILE A 400 -11.15 3.06 -13.11
C ILE A 400 -9.92 2.86 -12.24
N ALA A 401 -9.61 1.61 -11.91
CA ALA A 401 -8.50 1.28 -11.03
C ALA A 401 -7.23 1.02 -11.87
N ARG A 402 -6.64 2.12 -12.33
CA ARG A 402 -5.56 2.16 -13.33
C ARG A 402 -4.31 1.37 -12.94
N GLY A 403 -4.00 1.24 -11.65
CA GLY A 403 -2.84 0.51 -11.16
C GLY A 403 -2.79 -0.94 -11.65
N ASP A 404 -3.85 -1.70 -11.39
CA ASP A 404 -3.97 -3.08 -11.88
C ASP A 404 -4.36 -3.12 -13.36
N LEU A 405 -5.24 -2.21 -13.80
CA LEU A 405 -5.73 -2.18 -15.18
C LEU A 405 -4.62 -1.94 -16.22
N ALA A 406 -3.59 -1.14 -15.89
CA ALA A 406 -2.44 -0.91 -16.76
C ALA A 406 -1.57 -2.17 -16.91
N VAL A 407 -1.46 -2.97 -15.86
CA VAL A 407 -0.74 -4.25 -15.90
C VAL A 407 -1.54 -5.27 -16.70
N GLU A 408 -2.87 -5.27 -16.58
CA GLU A 408 -3.75 -6.25 -17.23
C GLU A 408 -4.00 -5.96 -18.71
N CYS A 409 -4.20 -4.69 -19.08
CA CYS A 409 -4.53 -4.28 -20.46
C CYS A 409 -3.33 -3.79 -21.28
N GLY A 410 -2.15 -3.67 -20.66
CA GLY A 410 -0.96 -3.07 -21.26
C GLY A 410 -0.87 -1.55 -21.01
N TRP A 411 0.35 -1.07 -20.79
CA TRP A 411 0.63 0.33 -20.46
C TRP A 411 0.28 1.27 -21.63
N GLU A 412 0.53 0.82 -22.85
CA GLU A 412 0.28 1.55 -24.09
C GLU A 412 -1.21 1.79 -24.36
N ARG A 413 -2.09 0.90 -23.86
CA ARG A 413 -3.54 1.00 -24.05
C ARG A 413 -4.26 1.73 -22.93
N LEU A 414 -3.59 2.03 -21.81
CA LEU A 414 -4.23 2.58 -20.62
C LEU A 414 -5.01 3.87 -20.90
N ALA A 415 -4.44 4.74 -21.74
CA ALA A 415 -5.06 6.00 -22.13
C ALA A 415 -6.35 5.78 -22.93
N ASP A 416 -6.41 4.79 -23.82
CA ASP A 416 -7.61 4.49 -24.60
C ASP A 416 -8.67 3.80 -23.72
N VAL A 417 -8.25 2.81 -22.94
CA VAL A 417 -9.12 2.03 -22.05
C VAL A 417 -9.86 2.95 -21.06
N GLN A 418 -9.18 3.92 -20.45
CA GLN A 418 -9.86 4.86 -19.54
C GLN A 418 -10.90 5.74 -20.27
N GLU A 419 -10.62 6.17 -21.51
CA GLU A 419 -11.55 6.98 -22.30
C GLU A 419 -12.80 6.18 -22.67
N GLU A 420 -12.62 4.91 -23.06
CA GLU A 420 -13.72 4.00 -23.34
C GLU A 420 -14.59 3.78 -22.11
N ILE A 421 -14.00 3.52 -20.93
CA ILE A 421 -14.76 3.36 -19.69
C ILE A 421 -15.55 4.62 -19.36
N LEU A 422 -14.95 5.81 -19.50
CA LEU A 422 -15.64 7.09 -19.28
C LEU A 422 -16.80 7.28 -20.25
N SER A 423 -16.58 6.99 -21.53
CA SER A 423 -17.60 7.12 -22.58
C SER A 423 -18.80 6.21 -22.30
N ILE A 424 -18.54 4.93 -22.04
CA ILE A 424 -19.57 3.93 -21.72
C ILE A 424 -20.36 4.35 -20.48
N CYS A 425 -19.68 4.73 -19.39
CA CYS A 425 -20.34 5.12 -18.15
C CYS A 425 -21.11 6.44 -18.29
N SER A 426 -20.60 7.40 -19.07
CA SER A 426 -21.29 8.66 -19.36
C SER A 426 -22.60 8.40 -20.11
N ALA A 427 -22.57 7.54 -21.14
CA ALA A 427 -23.74 7.11 -21.87
C ALA A 427 -24.75 6.38 -20.97
N ALA A 428 -24.26 5.55 -20.04
CA ALA A 428 -25.07 4.84 -19.05
C ALA A 428 -25.53 5.71 -17.86
N HIS A 429 -25.09 6.97 -17.79
CA HIS A 429 -25.34 7.89 -16.66
C HIS A 429 -24.86 7.35 -15.31
N ILE A 430 -23.76 6.59 -15.33
CA ILE A 430 -23.12 6.03 -14.14
C ILE A 430 -21.94 6.94 -13.74
N PRO A 431 -21.87 7.40 -12.48
CA PRO A 431 -20.73 8.17 -11.99
C PRO A 431 -19.44 7.34 -12.02
N VAL A 432 -18.37 7.96 -12.52
CA VAL A 432 -17.05 7.36 -12.61
C VAL A 432 -16.11 7.97 -11.55
N ILE A 433 -15.36 7.11 -10.87
CA ILE A 433 -14.25 7.46 -9.99
C ILE A 433 -12.94 7.21 -10.75
N TRP A 434 -12.18 8.27 -10.95
CA TRP A 434 -10.85 8.22 -11.55
C TRP A 434 -9.82 7.89 -10.47
N ALA A 435 -9.28 6.67 -10.49
CA ALA A 435 -8.50 6.16 -9.36
C ALA A 435 -7.08 5.74 -9.70
N THR A 436 -6.28 5.70 -8.64
CA THR A 436 -4.88 5.28 -8.53
C THR A 436 -3.89 6.23 -9.22
N GLN A 437 -2.77 6.49 -8.55
CA GLN A 437 -1.62 7.26 -9.05
C GLN A 437 -1.91 8.71 -9.52
N VAL A 438 -3.05 9.29 -9.15
CA VAL A 438 -3.29 10.72 -9.35
C VAL A 438 -2.42 11.50 -8.35
N LEU A 439 -1.57 12.41 -8.84
CA LEU A 439 -0.63 13.20 -8.01
C LEU A 439 0.25 12.34 -7.09
N GLU A 440 0.63 11.14 -7.53
CA GLU A 440 1.38 10.16 -6.73
C GLU A 440 2.72 10.72 -6.20
N SER A 441 3.47 11.42 -7.06
CA SER A 441 4.75 12.04 -6.74
C SER A 441 4.58 13.18 -5.75
N LEU A 442 3.49 13.95 -5.86
CA LEU A 442 3.17 14.98 -4.87
C LEU A 442 2.86 14.35 -3.53
N VAL A 443 1.95 13.37 -3.47
CA VAL A 443 1.59 12.66 -2.24
C VAL A 443 2.83 12.06 -1.55
N LYS A 444 3.75 11.46 -2.31
CA LYS A 444 4.96 10.80 -1.78
C LYS A 444 6.14 11.73 -1.49
N SER A 445 6.51 12.58 -2.44
CA SER A 445 7.73 13.41 -2.40
C SER A 445 7.50 14.91 -2.27
N GLY A 446 6.26 15.37 -2.28
CA GLY A 446 5.92 16.79 -2.10
C GLY A 446 6.00 17.62 -3.39
N VAL A 447 6.36 17.01 -4.52
CA VAL A 447 6.50 17.70 -5.81
C VAL A 447 5.78 16.90 -6.90
N PRO A 448 4.80 17.49 -7.63
CA PRO A 448 4.15 16.83 -8.75
C PRO A 448 5.02 16.88 -10.01
N SER A 449 4.80 15.94 -10.92
CA SER A 449 5.28 16.01 -12.29
C SER A 449 4.31 16.76 -13.21
N ARG A 450 4.79 17.23 -14.37
CA ARG A 450 3.92 17.85 -15.40
C ARG A 450 2.86 16.88 -15.93
N ALA A 451 3.22 15.59 -16.02
CA ALA A 451 2.31 14.54 -16.46
C ALA A 451 1.13 14.40 -15.47
N GLU A 452 1.39 14.42 -14.17
CA GLU A 452 0.33 14.34 -13.14
C GLU A 452 -0.62 15.53 -13.16
N ILE A 453 -0.13 16.75 -13.45
CA ILE A 453 -1.01 17.92 -13.60
C ILE A 453 -1.95 17.76 -14.80
N THR A 454 -1.43 17.21 -15.91
CA THR A 454 -2.22 16.93 -17.11
C THR A 454 -3.23 15.81 -16.84
N ASP A 455 -2.84 14.77 -16.11
CA ASP A 455 -3.72 13.69 -15.66
C ASP A 455 -4.90 14.22 -14.85
N VAL A 456 -4.64 15.09 -13.87
CA VAL A 456 -5.70 15.75 -13.08
C VAL A 456 -6.64 16.57 -13.98
N ALA A 457 -6.11 17.25 -15.00
CA ALA A 457 -6.93 18.01 -15.93
C ALA A 457 -7.86 17.09 -16.77
N SER A 458 -7.38 15.92 -17.19
CA SER A 458 -8.21 14.91 -17.87
C SER A 458 -9.25 14.29 -16.94
N ALA A 459 -8.87 14.06 -15.68
CA ALA A 459 -9.70 13.42 -14.66
C ALA A 459 -10.93 14.23 -14.23
N ARG A 460 -11.00 15.52 -14.58
CA ARG A 460 -12.16 16.40 -14.30
C ARG A 460 -13.48 15.92 -14.89
N ARG A 461 -13.40 15.10 -15.93
CA ARG A 461 -14.58 14.49 -16.59
C ARG A 461 -15.21 13.39 -15.73
N ALA A 462 -14.46 12.86 -14.76
CA ALA A 462 -14.97 11.92 -13.78
C ALA A 462 -15.81 12.64 -12.71
N SER A 463 -16.67 11.87 -12.05
CA SER A 463 -17.48 12.36 -10.93
C SER A 463 -16.67 12.49 -9.63
N CYS A 464 -15.58 11.74 -9.53
CA CYS A 464 -14.70 11.72 -8.37
C CYS A 464 -13.26 11.43 -8.81
N ILE A 465 -12.28 12.03 -8.11
CA ILE A 465 -10.86 11.76 -8.28
C ILE A 465 -10.31 11.21 -6.96
N MET A 466 -9.62 10.07 -7.02
CA MET A 466 -9.06 9.40 -5.84
C MET A 466 -7.56 9.65 -5.70
N LEU A 467 -7.15 10.11 -4.52
CA LEU A 467 -5.77 10.20 -4.09
C LEU A 467 -5.42 9.02 -3.16
N ASN A 468 -4.20 8.52 -3.30
CA ASN A 468 -3.62 7.55 -2.38
C ASN A 468 -3.18 8.22 -1.06
N LYS A 469 -2.92 7.39 -0.04
CA LYS A 469 -2.34 7.85 1.23
C LYS A 469 -0.88 8.28 1.07
N GLY A 470 -0.43 9.22 1.89
CA GLY A 470 0.99 9.62 1.95
C GLY A 470 1.25 10.92 2.68
N LYS A 471 2.53 11.23 2.88
CA LYS A 471 3.00 12.31 3.76
C LYS A 471 2.48 13.69 3.37
N ASN A 472 2.32 13.95 2.08
CA ASN A 472 1.89 15.26 1.57
C ASN A 472 0.47 15.20 0.97
N VAL A 473 -0.40 14.35 1.53
CA VAL A 473 -1.77 14.18 1.03
C VAL A 473 -2.58 15.47 1.13
N ARG A 474 -2.33 16.28 2.16
CA ARG A 474 -2.98 17.58 2.36
C ARG A 474 -2.65 18.54 1.21
N GLU A 475 -1.38 18.66 0.85
CA GLU A 475 -0.90 19.48 -0.25
C GLU A 475 -1.48 19.01 -1.58
N ALA A 476 -1.57 17.69 -1.78
CA ALA A 476 -2.20 17.11 -2.96
C ALA A 476 -3.69 17.45 -3.05
N ILE A 477 -4.44 17.40 -1.94
CA ILE A 477 -5.86 17.80 -1.90
C ILE A 477 -6.00 19.29 -2.23
N LEU A 478 -5.18 20.16 -1.64
CA LEU A 478 -5.24 21.61 -1.90
C LEU A 478 -4.96 21.93 -3.37
N MET A 479 -3.94 21.29 -3.96
CA MET A 479 -3.63 21.44 -5.37
C MET A 479 -4.77 20.96 -6.26
N LEU A 480 -5.31 19.76 -5.98
CA LEU A 480 -6.43 19.19 -6.71
C LEU A 480 -7.65 20.11 -6.64
N ASN A 481 -7.98 20.60 -5.44
CA ASN A 481 -9.08 21.53 -5.21
C ASN A 481 -8.92 22.83 -6.03
N ALA A 482 -7.72 23.43 -6.03
CA ALA A 482 -7.43 24.64 -6.79
C ALA A 482 -7.59 24.43 -8.32
N ILE A 483 -7.17 23.28 -8.85
CA ILE A 483 -7.33 22.94 -10.27
C ILE A 483 -8.82 22.73 -10.62
N LEU A 484 -9.57 22.07 -9.74
CA LEU A 484 -10.99 21.80 -9.92
C LEU A 484 -11.83 23.09 -9.89
N GLN A 485 -11.56 24.02 -8.96
CA GLN A 485 -12.27 25.29 -8.85
C GLN A 485 -12.02 26.26 -10.02
N LYS A 486 -10.79 26.34 -10.55
CA LYS A 486 -10.45 27.29 -11.64
C LYS A 486 -11.24 27.08 -12.95
N SER A 487 -11.82 25.90 -13.19
CA SER A 487 -12.62 25.67 -14.39
C SER A 487 -14.12 25.79 -14.19
N SER A 488 -14.62 25.65 -12.96
CA SER A 488 -16.05 25.90 -12.72
C SER A 488 -16.37 27.38 -13.00
N LEU A 489 -15.40 28.27 -12.80
CA LEU A 489 -15.48 29.68 -13.21
C LEU A 489 -15.50 29.86 -14.74
N LYS A 490 -14.71 29.09 -15.50
CA LYS A 490 -14.69 29.17 -16.98
C LYS A 490 -15.95 28.57 -17.63
N GLN A 491 -16.54 27.53 -17.05
CA GLN A 491 -17.79 26.94 -17.55
C GLN A 491 -19.05 27.78 -17.26
N LYS A 492 -18.97 28.78 -16.36
CA LYS A 492 -20.06 29.75 -16.15
C LYS A 492 -19.95 30.99 -17.05
N ALA A 493 -18.81 31.17 -17.73
CA ALA A 493 -18.51 32.33 -18.58
C ALA A 493 -18.60 32.02 -20.09
N ALA A 494 -18.96 30.79 -20.46
CA ALA A 494 -19.23 30.31 -21.81
C ALA A 494 -20.58 29.58 -21.80
#